data_AF-A0A969KQU6-F1
#
_entry.id   AF-A0A969KQU6-F1
#
_cell.length_a   1.000
_cell.length_b   1.000
_cell.length_c   1.000
_cell.angle_alpha   90.00
_cell.angle_beta   90.00
_cell.angle_gamma   90.00
#
_symmetry.space_group_name_H-M   'P 1'
#
loop_
_entity.id
_entity.type
_entity.pdbx_description
1 polymer ?
#
loop_
_entity_poly.entity_id
_entity_poly.type
_entity_poly.pdbx_seq_one_letter_code
_entity_poly.pdbx_strand_id
1 'polypeptide(L)'
;MVMLSRVADQLYWMSKYLERADYTARVVDLTLNLTLDQPPTLASRSWQRILLCLRVLPVTVARNAAIYADTQLFNDHNVTQMLTFDASNNDSVVACIASARNNARQVREQISSDMWQQLNQLYLTMRQTQMDQILDRPAPR
;
A
#
# COMPACT_ATOMS: atom_id res chain seq x y z
N MET A 1 -24.36 -14.67 15.71
CA MET A 1 -23.56 -14.68 14.47
C MET A 1 -24.33 -13.84 13.46
N VAL A 2 -24.01 -12.54 13.31
CA VAL A 2 -24.81 -11.66 12.45
C VAL A 2 -24.51 -12.04 11.00
N MET A 3 -25.44 -12.76 10.37
CA MET A 3 -25.52 -12.86 8.92
C MET A 3 -25.90 -11.48 8.38
N LEU A 4 -24.90 -10.61 8.21
CA LEU A 4 -25.01 -9.58 7.19
C LEU A 4 -25.00 -10.29 5.83
N SER A 5 -25.86 -9.83 4.92
CA SER A 5 -25.89 -10.28 3.53
C SER A 5 -24.46 -10.40 2.98
N ARG A 6 -24.13 -11.54 2.35
CA ARG A 6 -22.84 -11.74 1.68
C ARG A 6 -22.50 -10.57 0.76
N VAL A 7 -23.51 -10.01 0.09
CA VAL A 7 -23.34 -8.82 -0.75
C VAL A 7 -22.84 -7.62 0.05
N ALA A 8 -23.45 -7.35 1.21
CA ALA A 8 -23.07 -6.22 2.06
C ALA A 8 -21.64 -6.37 2.59
N ASP A 9 -21.24 -7.59 2.99
CA ASP A 9 -19.88 -7.88 3.44
C ASP A 9 -18.84 -7.64 2.33
N GLN A 10 -19.12 -8.10 1.10
CA GLN A 10 -18.25 -7.89 -0.04
C GLN A 10 -18.13 -6.41 -0.42
N LEU A 11 -19.22 -5.65 -0.42
CA LEU A 11 -19.21 -4.20 -0.69
C LEU A 11 -18.46 -3.42 0.38
N TYR A 12 -18.65 -3.78 1.66
CA TYR A 12 -17.93 -3.20 2.78
C TYR A 12 -16.43 -3.41 2.63
N TRP A 13 -15.98 -4.66 2.50
CA TRP A 13 -14.56 -4.97 2.39
C TRP A 13 -13.93 -4.43 1.11
N MET A 14 -14.64 -4.46 -0.02
CA MET A 14 -14.18 -3.80 -1.24
C MET A 14 -13.82 -2.33 -0.98
N SER A 15 -14.71 -1.59 -0.33
CA SER A 15 -14.51 -0.17 -0.02
C SER A 15 -13.36 0.03 0.96
N LYS A 16 -13.27 -0.79 2.01
CA LYS A 16 -12.17 -0.73 3.00
C LYS A 16 -10.80 -1.02 2.39
N TYR A 17 -10.71 -1.97 1.45
CA TYR A 17 -9.46 -2.26 0.76
C TYR A 17 -9.05 -1.13 -0.18
N LEU A 18 -9.99 -0.50 -0.88
CA LEU A 18 -9.69 0.68 -1.71
C LEU A 18 -9.22 1.87 -0.87
N GLU A 19 -9.88 2.13 0.25
CA GLU A 19 -9.48 3.17 1.21
C GLU A 19 -8.06 2.91 1.75
N ARG A 20 -7.74 1.66 2.11
CA ARG A 20 -6.40 1.29 2.57
C ARG A 20 -5.35 1.47 1.47
N ALA A 21 -5.65 1.06 0.24
CA ALA A 21 -4.74 1.25 -0.88
C ALA A 21 -4.43 2.74 -1.13
N ASP A 22 -5.46 3.60 -1.14
CA ASP A 22 -5.30 5.05 -1.31
C ASP A 22 -4.51 5.68 -0.16
N TYR A 23 -4.85 5.34 1.10
CA TYR A 23 -4.15 5.88 2.27
C TYR A 23 -2.67 5.47 2.29
N THR A 24 -2.37 4.19 2.06
CA THR A 24 -0.98 3.70 2.02
C THR A 24 -0.20 4.38 0.90
N ALA A 25 -0.77 4.49 -0.30
CA ALA A 25 -0.12 5.16 -1.43
C ALA A 25 0.20 6.63 -1.13
N ARG A 26 -0.75 7.38 -0.55
CA ARG A 26 -0.56 8.78 -0.15
C ARG A 26 0.53 8.93 0.90
N VAL A 27 0.55 8.07 1.91
CA VAL A 27 1.56 8.14 2.97
C VAL A 27 2.95 7.84 2.40
N VAL A 28 3.07 6.81 1.54
CA VAL A 28 4.33 6.49 0.85
C VAL A 28 4.82 7.67 0.01
N ASP A 29 3.96 8.25 -0.83
CA ASP A 29 4.28 9.40 -1.68
C ASP A 29 4.74 10.63 -0.86
N LEU A 30 3.99 10.99 0.18
CA LEU A 30 4.37 12.09 1.09
C LEU A 30 5.74 11.83 1.74
N THR A 31 6.02 10.59 2.10
CA THR A 31 7.26 10.23 2.79
C THR A 31 8.45 10.27 1.86
N LEU A 32 8.32 9.74 0.65
CA LEU A 32 9.33 9.87 -0.38
C LEU A 32 9.68 11.35 -0.58
N ASN A 33 8.68 12.21 -0.80
CA ASN A 33 8.90 13.64 -0.96
C ASN A 33 9.56 14.30 0.26
N LEU A 34 9.17 13.94 1.49
CA LEU A 34 9.76 14.50 2.72
C LEU A 34 11.20 14.05 2.97
N THR A 35 11.60 12.88 2.45
CA THR A 35 12.90 12.26 2.73
C THR A 35 13.97 12.60 1.70
N LEU A 36 13.60 13.11 0.50
CA LEU A 36 14.52 13.51 -0.56
C LEU A 36 15.65 14.45 -0.09
N ASP A 37 15.33 15.44 0.74
CA ASP A 37 16.30 16.43 1.23
C ASP A 37 16.86 16.11 2.62
N GLN A 38 16.50 14.94 3.19
CA GLN A 38 16.92 14.56 4.54
C GLN A 38 18.21 13.73 4.53
N PRO A 39 19.07 13.86 5.55
CA PRO A 39 20.17 12.93 5.74
C PRO A 39 19.62 11.50 5.95
N PRO A 40 20.32 10.45 5.48
CA PRO A 40 19.82 9.06 5.47
C PRO A 40 19.32 8.55 6.84
N THR A 41 19.92 9.04 7.93
CA THR A 41 19.55 8.67 9.30
C THR A 41 18.19 9.23 9.72
N LEU A 42 17.82 10.43 9.25
CA LEU A 42 16.50 11.02 9.49
C LEU A 42 15.45 10.41 8.57
N ALA A 43 15.80 10.14 7.31
CA ALA A 43 14.93 9.44 6.36
C ALA A 43 14.51 8.05 6.89
N SER A 44 15.48 7.25 7.36
CA SER A 44 15.23 5.93 7.95
C SER A 44 14.28 5.99 9.15
N ARG A 45 14.41 7.02 10.01
CA ARG A 45 13.52 7.24 11.16
C ARG A 45 12.11 7.63 10.72
N SER A 46 11.97 8.42 9.66
CA SER A 46 10.67 8.79 9.09
C SER A 46 9.94 7.53 8.62
N TRP A 47 10.59 6.68 7.82
CA TRP A 47 10.01 5.40 7.38
C TRP A 47 9.63 4.47 8.52
N GLN A 48 10.46 4.40 9.56
CA GLN A 48 10.14 3.59 10.73
C GLN A 48 8.86 4.05 11.43
N ARG A 49 8.64 5.36 11.56
CA ARG A 49 7.42 5.93 12.16
C ARG A 49 6.18 5.55 11.35
N ILE A 50 6.28 5.56 10.03
CA ILE A 50 5.17 5.20 9.14
C ILE A 50 4.84 3.72 9.23
N LEU A 51 5.85 2.86 9.21
CA LEU A 51 5.63 1.41 9.36
C LEU A 51 5.00 1.05 10.70
N LEU A 52 5.29 1.83 11.74
CA LEU A 52 4.59 1.79 13.03
C LEU A 52 3.13 2.24 12.93
N CYS A 53 2.87 3.39 12.31
CA CYS A 53 1.53 3.93 12.13
C CYS A 53 0.62 2.98 11.31
N LEU A 54 1.17 2.38 10.25
CA LEU A 54 0.49 1.39 9.41
C LEU A 54 0.37 0.01 10.08
N ARG A 55 0.99 -0.18 11.26
CA ARG A 55 1.03 -1.44 12.02
C ARG A 55 1.61 -2.62 11.24
N VAL A 56 2.45 -2.35 10.24
CA VAL A 56 3.16 -3.35 9.44
C VAL A 56 4.33 -3.94 10.22
N LEU A 57 4.93 -3.17 11.13
CA LEU A 57 5.97 -3.65 12.05
C LEU A 57 5.39 -4.07 13.41
N PRO A 58 5.85 -5.20 13.98
CA PRO A 58 5.62 -5.50 15.39
C PRO A 58 6.18 -4.38 16.27
N VAL A 59 5.40 -3.95 17.26
CA VAL A 59 5.79 -2.90 18.23
C VAL A 59 7.12 -3.23 18.95
N THR A 60 7.49 -4.51 19.03
CA THR A 60 8.77 -5.00 19.55
C THR A 60 9.98 -4.59 18.71
N VAL A 61 9.87 -4.63 17.38
CA VAL A 61 10.94 -4.19 16.45
C VAL A 61 11.09 -2.67 16.51
N ALA A 62 9.98 -1.95 16.66
CA ALA A 62 9.96 -0.51 16.84
C ALA A 62 10.56 -0.02 18.16
N ARG A 63 10.37 -0.75 19.26
CA ARG A 63 11.01 -0.43 20.54
C ARG A 63 12.53 -0.61 20.49
N ASN A 64 13.01 -1.50 19.62
CA ASN A 64 14.42 -1.75 19.36
C ASN A 64 14.94 -1.00 18.11
N ALA A 65 14.30 0.12 17.76
CA ALA A 65 14.66 1.01 16.65
C ALA A 65 16.16 1.27 16.52
N ALA A 66 16.83 1.50 17.65
CA ALA A 66 18.26 1.82 17.69
C ALA A 66 19.15 0.65 17.22
N ILE A 67 18.68 -0.60 17.35
CA ILE A 67 19.41 -1.80 16.92
C ILE A 67 19.28 -2.00 15.40
N TYR A 68 18.17 -1.56 14.80
CA TYR A 68 17.90 -1.67 13.36
C TYR A 68 18.12 -0.37 12.58
N ALA A 69 18.55 0.71 13.25
CA ALA A 69 18.85 1.99 12.60
C ALA A 69 20.05 1.92 11.63
N ASP A 70 20.92 0.91 11.80
CA ASP A 70 22.07 0.64 10.93
C ASP A 70 21.78 -0.43 9.86
N THR A 71 20.60 -1.06 9.92
CA THR A 71 20.20 -2.00 8.88
C THR A 71 19.55 -1.24 7.71
N GLN A 72 20.09 -1.44 6.50
CA GLN A 72 19.53 -0.98 5.21
C GLN A 72 18.07 -1.42 4.93
N LEU A 73 17.43 -2.07 5.90
CA LEU A 73 16.02 -2.45 5.94
C LEU A 73 15.07 -1.24 5.82
N PHE A 74 15.47 -0.06 6.29
CA PHE A 74 14.65 1.17 6.24
C PHE A 74 15.06 2.14 5.13
N ASN A 75 15.57 1.62 4.02
CA ASN A 75 15.79 2.40 2.80
C ASN A 75 14.45 2.69 2.10
N ASP A 76 14.29 3.92 1.58
CA ASP A 76 13.19 4.40 0.75
C ASP A 76 12.73 3.35 -0.26
N HIS A 77 13.67 2.74 -1.00
CA HIS A 77 13.37 1.75 -2.01
C HIS A 77 12.72 0.49 -1.41
N ASN A 78 13.33 -0.09 -0.37
CA ASN A 78 12.85 -1.34 0.25
C ASN A 78 11.47 -1.17 0.88
N VAL A 79 11.27 -0.06 1.59
CA VAL A 79 10.00 0.21 2.28
C VAL A 79 8.89 0.51 1.27
N THR A 80 9.18 1.30 0.24
CA THR A 80 8.24 1.56 -0.86
C THR A 80 7.87 0.26 -1.57
N GLN A 81 8.85 -0.65 -1.81
CA GLN A 81 8.61 -1.91 -2.50
C GLN A 81 7.67 -2.80 -1.69
N MET A 82 7.92 -2.91 -0.38
CA MET A 82 7.11 -3.68 0.54
C MET A 82 5.68 -3.14 0.71
N LEU A 83 5.51 -1.81 0.74
CA LEU A 83 4.19 -1.19 0.95
C LEU A 83 3.38 -1.07 -0.35
N THR A 84 4.01 -0.99 -1.52
CA THR A 84 3.30 -0.76 -2.78
C THR A 84 3.18 -2.01 -3.64
N PHE A 85 4.28 -2.77 -3.83
CA PHE A 85 4.37 -3.81 -4.86
C PHE A 85 4.45 -5.25 -4.32
N ASP A 86 4.66 -5.45 -3.02
CA ASP A 86 4.72 -6.78 -2.43
C ASP A 86 3.33 -7.42 -2.30
N ALA A 87 3.00 -8.35 -3.18
CA ALA A 87 1.73 -9.08 -3.16
C ALA A 87 1.61 -10.09 -2.01
N SER A 88 2.70 -10.44 -1.32
CA SER A 88 2.68 -11.30 -0.13
C SER A 88 2.25 -10.56 1.13
N ASN A 89 2.43 -9.23 1.14
CA ASN A 89 1.96 -8.35 2.19
C ASN A 89 0.49 -7.96 1.94
N ASN A 90 -0.43 -8.48 2.74
CA ASN A 90 -1.87 -8.19 2.61
C ASN A 90 -2.23 -6.71 2.78
N ASP A 91 -1.37 -5.92 3.42
CA ASP A 91 -1.57 -4.49 3.62
C ASP A 91 -0.90 -3.63 2.52
N SER A 92 -0.24 -4.25 1.54
CA SER A 92 0.31 -3.52 0.41
C SER A 92 -0.76 -2.98 -0.52
N VAL A 93 -0.43 -1.93 -1.27
CA VAL A 93 -1.34 -1.31 -2.25
C VAL A 93 -1.80 -2.35 -3.28
N VAL A 94 -0.89 -3.15 -3.84
CA VAL A 94 -1.24 -4.17 -4.84
C VAL A 94 -2.14 -5.27 -4.27
N ALA A 95 -1.90 -5.74 -3.03
CA ALA A 95 -2.71 -6.78 -2.40
C ALA A 95 -4.11 -6.25 -2.01
N CYS A 96 -4.19 -5.01 -1.53
CA CYS A 96 -5.46 -4.34 -1.26
C CYS A 96 -6.30 -4.18 -2.54
N ILE A 97 -5.70 -3.72 -3.64
CA ILE A 97 -6.40 -3.58 -4.93
C ILE A 97 -6.84 -4.95 -5.46
N ALA A 98 -6.01 -5.99 -5.32
CA ALA A 98 -6.38 -7.36 -5.68
C ALA A 98 -7.60 -7.86 -4.89
N SER A 99 -7.60 -7.62 -3.58
CA SER A 99 -8.70 -7.99 -2.67
C SER A 99 -9.98 -7.22 -3.01
N ALA A 100 -9.89 -5.91 -3.25
CA ALA A 100 -10.99 -5.09 -3.70
C ALA A 100 -11.58 -5.61 -5.01
N ARG A 101 -10.74 -5.92 -6.01
CA ARG A 101 -11.17 -6.49 -7.30
C ARG A 101 -11.87 -7.84 -7.12
N ASN A 102 -11.34 -8.71 -6.27
CA ASN A 102 -11.97 -10.00 -5.99
C ASN A 102 -13.35 -9.85 -5.36
N ASN A 103 -13.52 -8.90 -4.43
CA ASN A 103 -14.82 -8.60 -3.83
C ASN A 103 -15.79 -8.03 -4.87
N ALA A 104 -15.34 -7.07 -5.69
CA ALA A 104 -16.12 -6.50 -6.79
C ALA A 104 -16.62 -7.58 -7.78
N ARG A 105 -15.79 -8.60 -8.06
CA ARG A 105 -16.17 -9.73 -8.92
C ARG A 105 -17.33 -10.54 -8.33
N GLN A 106 -17.35 -10.71 -7.01
CA GLN A 106 -18.39 -11.46 -6.31
C GLN A 106 -19.73 -10.72 -6.27
N VAL A 107 -19.72 -9.39 -6.36
CA VAL A 107 -20.93 -8.55 -6.36
C VAL A 107 -21.11 -7.80 -7.68
N ARG A 108 -20.70 -8.42 -8.79
CA ARG A 108 -20.69 -7.78 -10.12
C ARG A 108 -22.04 -7.22 -10.56
N GLU A 109 -23.14 -7.83 -10.10
CA GLU A 109 -24.52 -7.43 -10.36
C GLU A 109 -24.96 -6.19 -9.56
N GLN A 110 -24.21 -5.82 -8.53
CA GLN A 110 -24.54 -4.76 -7.57
C GLN A 110 -23.73 -3.47 -7.81
N ILE A 111 -22.75 -3.52 -8.73
CA ILE A 111 -21.88 -2.40 -9.09
C ILE A 111 -22.03 -2.07 -10.58
N SER A 112 -21.76 -0.82 -10.95
CA SER A 112 -21.79 -0.43 -12.36
C SER A 112 -20.70 -1.12 -13.17
N SER A 113 -20.93 -1.26 -14.48
CA SER A 113 -19.92 -1.76 -15.40
C SER A 113 -18.66 -0.89 -15.40
N ASP A 114 -18.82 0.43 -15.28
CA ASP A 114 -17.71 1.38 -15.23
C ASP A 114 -16.85 1.17 -13.97
N MET A 115 -17.47 0.99 -12.79
CA MET A 115 -16.74 0.70 -11.55
C MET A 115 -15.89 -0.57 -11.67
N TRP A 116 -16.49 -1.64 -12.22
CA TRP A 116 -15.76 -2.89 -12.48
C TRP A 116 -14.58 -2.67 -13.43
N GLN A 117 -14.81 -1.96 -14.54
CA GLN A 117 -13.76 -1.68 -15.53
C GLN A 117 -12.61 -0.88 -14.92
N GLN A 118 -12.90 0.19 -14.18
CA GLN A 118 -11.88 1.02 -13.52
C GLN A 118 -11.05 0.22 -12.52
N LEU A 119 -11.71 -0.57 -11.66
CA LEU A 119 -11.00 -1.38 -10.68
C LEU A 119 -10.16 -2.49 -11.32
N ASN A 120 -10.70 -3.11 -12.37
CA ASN A 120 -9.97 -4.12 -13.13
C ASN A 120 -8.74 -3.52 -13.83
N GLN A 121 -8.89 -2.35 -14.45
CA GLN A 121 -7.80 -1.65 -15.11
C GLN A 121 -6.74 -1.20 -14.11
N LEU A 122 -7.13 -0.65 -12.96
CA LEU A 122 -6.22 -0.29 -11.86
C LEU A 122 -5.38 -1.50 -11.42
N TYR A 123 -6.01 -2.65 -11.19
CA TYR A 123 -5.29 -3.88 -10.86
C TYR A 123 -4.28 -4.29 -11.94
N LEU A 124 -4.68 -4.24 -13.21
CA LEU A 124 -3.81 -4.63 -14.33
C LEU A 124 -2.61 -3.69 -14.44
N THR A 125 -2.83 -2.38 -14.32
CA THR A 125 -1.77 -1.37 -14.28
C THR A 125 -0.80 -1.67 -13.14
N MET A 126 -1.30 -1.85 -11.91
CA MET A 126 -0.44 -2.14 -10.75
C MET A 126 0.39 -3.42 -10.90
N ARG A 127 -0.13 -4.44 -11.60
CA ARG A 127 0.59 -5.69 -11.84
C ARG A 127 1.65 -5.58 -12.95
N GLN A 128 1.49 -4.61 -13.85
CA GLN A 128 2.44 -4.36 -14.94
C GLN A 128 3.53 -3.37 -14.54
N THR A 129 3.22 -2.47 -13.60
CA THR A 129 4.17 -1.48 -13.07
C THR A 129 5.18 -2.13 -12.15
N GLN A 130 6.45 -1.80 -12.34
CA GLN A 130 7.54 -2.17 -11.43
C GLN A 130 8.14 -0.90 -10.82
N MET A 131 8.71 -1.03 -9.62
CA MET A 131 9.34 0.09 -8.90
C MET A 131 10.40 0.81 -9.75
N ASP A 132 11.26 0.05 -10.43
CA ASP A 132 12.36 0.59 -11.22
C ASP A 132 11.84 1.52 -12.33
N GLN A 133 10.68 1.20 -12.92
CA GLN A 133 10.04 2.03 -13.94
C GLN A 133 9.50 3.37 -13.41
N ILE A 134 9.23 3.46 -12.10
CA ILE A 134 8.74 4.69 -11.46
C ILE A 134 9.93 5.56 -11.05
N LEU A 135 10.96 4.96 -10.45
CA LEU A 135 12.14 5.68 -9.96
C LEU A 135 13.01 6.22 -11.11
N ASP A 136 13.04 5.53 -12.25
CA ASP A 136 13.75 6.00 -13.45
C ASP A 136 13.00 7.09 -14.23
N ARG A 137 11.77 7.42 -13.82
CA ARG A 137 10.97 8.43 -14.53
C ARG A 137 11.46 9.83 -14.12
N PRO A 138 11.90 10.69 -15.08
CA PRO A 138 12.32 12.03 -14.75
C PRO A 138 11.16 12.78 -14.08
N ALA A 139 11.46 13.49 -12.98
CA ALA A 139 10.46 14.25 -12.23
C ALA A 139 9.62 15.11 -13.20
N PRO A 140 8.28 15.11 -13.07
CA PRO A 140 7.46 15.98 -13.89
C PRO A 140 7.87 17.43 -13.63
N ARG A 141 8.18 18.15 -14.71
CA ARG A 141 8.54 19.58 -14.69
C ARG A 141 7.39 20.44 -14.17
#